data_AF-A0A6L3F6B9-F1
#
_entry.id   AF-A0A6L3F6B9-F1
#
_cell.length_a   1.000
_cell.length_b   1.000
_cell.length_c   1.000
_cell.angle_alpha   90.00
_cell.angle_beta   90.00
_cell.angle_gamma   90.00
#
_symmetry.space_group_name_H-M   'P 1'
#
loop_
_entity.id
_entity.type
_entity.pdbx_description
1 polymer ?
#
loop_
_entity_poly.entity_id
_entity_poly.type
_entity_poly.pdbx_seq_one_letter_code
_entity_poly.pdbx_strand_id
1 'polypeptide(L)'
;MTAKEKVTLTLPRSLIEAIREMAPPRGQSKFVAEAVEYFIEKKRRQILREELVAGYKATAEESLAFTKKLEAADNEDWLTHVPPYEGEELPHDEKDS
;
A
#
# COMPACT_ATOMS: atom_id res chain seq x y z
N MET A 1 31.10 -1.66 -5.74
CA MET A 1 31.16 -2.67 -6.81
C MET A 1 30.25 -3.83 -6.43
N THR A 2 29.19 -4.09 -7.19
CA THR A 2 28.25 -5.18 -6.89
C THR A 2 28.88 -6.51 -7.30
N ALA A 3 29.12 -7.40 -6.35
CA ALA A 3 29.59 -8.75 -6.63
C ALA A 3 28.52 -9.53 -7.41
N LYS A 4 28.93 -10.23 -8.48
CA LYS A 4 28.03 -11.07 -9.28
C LYS A 4 28.29 -12.54 -8.94
N GLU A 5 27.23 -13.26 -8.59
CA GLU A 5 27.28 -14.69 -8.31
C GLU A 5 26.64 -15.48 -9.46
N LYS A 6 27.25 -16.60 -9.85
CA LYS A 6 26.70 -17.48 -10.88
C LYS A 6 25.95 -18.62 -10.20
N VAL A 7 24.65 -18.72 -10.49
CA VAL A 7 23.78 -19.77 -9.96
C VAL A 7 23.24 -20.61 -11.12
N THR A 8 23.38 -21.93 -11.04
CA THR A 8 22.79 -22.86 -12.00
C THR A 8 21.41 -23.27 -11.51
N LEU A 9 20.38 -22.98 -12.31
CA LEU A 9 18.97 -23.20 -11.97
C LEU A 9 18.33 -24.10 -13.03
N THR A 10 17.49 -25.04 -12.61
CA THR A 10 16.68 -25.82 -13.55
C THR A 10 15.30 -25.19 -13.63
N LEU A 11 14.89 -24.76 -14.82
CA LEU A 11 13.59 -24.16 -15.07
C LEU A 11 12.75 -25.06 -15.99
N PRO A 12 11.42 -25.05 -15.86
CA PRO A 12 10.53 -25.72 -16.79
C PRO A 12 10.78 -25.24 -18.22
N ARG A 13 10.68 -26.16 -19.18
CA ARG A 13 10.92 -25.86 -20.60
C ARG A 13 9.99 -24.75 -21.12
N SER A 14 8.73 -24.78 -20.74
CA SER A 14 7.74 -23.75 -21.10
C SER A 14 8.16 -22.35 -20.64
N LEU A 15 8.81 -22.25 -19.49
CA LEU A 15 9.24 -20.98 -18.91
C LEU A 15 10.49 -20.44 -19.62
N ILE A 16 11.40 -21.34 -20.02
CA ILE A 16 12.56 -20.99 -20.86
C ILE A 16 12.11 -20.52 -22.24
N GLU A 17 11.11 -21.16 -22.83
CA GLU A 17 10.52 -20.76 -24.11
C GLU A 17 9.90 -19.36 -24.03
N ALA A 18 9.09 -19.09 -23.00
CA ALA A 18 8.54 -17.75 -22.76
C ALA A 18 9.63 -16.67 -22.55
N ILE A 19 10.72 -16.99 -21.85
CA ILE A 19 11.86 -16.08 -21.69
C ILE A 19 12.55 -15.81 -23.03
N ARG A 20 12.68 -16.83 -23.88
CA ARG A 20 13.29 -16.69 -25.23
C ARG A 20 12.44 -15.85 -26.18
N GLU A 21 11.13 -15.88 -26.03
CA GLU A 21 10.21 -15.03 -26.81
C GLU A 21 10.26 -13.57 -26.34
N MET A 22 10.33 -13.33 -25.04
CA MET A 22 10.31 -11.98 -24.46
C MET A 22 11.67 -11.29 -24.46
N ALA A 23 12.78 -12.04 -24.41
CA ALA A 23 14.12 -11.47 -24.29
C ALA A 23 15.00 -11.82 -25.51
N PRO A 24 15.79 -10.85 -26.02
CA PRO A 24 16.72 -11.09 -27.12
C PRO A 24 17.80 -12.12 -26.76
N PRO A 25 18.48 -12.75 -27.74
CA PRO A 25 19.38 -13.91 -27.55
C PRO A 25 20.63 -13.71 -26.66
N ARG A 26 20.77 -12.57 -25.97
CA ARG A 26 21.78 -12.32 -24.91
C ARG A 26 21.21 -11.64 -23.65
N GLY A 27 19.91 -11.37 -23.63
CA GLY A 27 19.22 -10.67 -22.55
C GLY A 27 18.60 -11.57 -21.49
N GLN A 28 18.65 -12.90 -21.66
CA GLN A 28 17.94 -13.86 -20.80
C GLN A 28 18.36 -13.77 -19.33
N SER A 29 19.67 -13.67 -19.04
CA SER A 29 20.14 -13.52 -17.65
C SER A 29 19.72 -12.20 -17.02
N LYS A 30 19.67 -11.12 -17.81
CA LYS A 30 19.19 -9.81 -17.35
C LYS A 30 17.69 -9.84 -17.06
N PHE A 31 16.92 -10.46 -17.96
CA PHE A 31 15.48 -10.66 -17.80
C PHE A 31 15.15 -11.46 -16.54
N VAL A 32 15.87 -12.56 -16.30
CA VAL A 32 15.68 -13.36 -15.08
C VAL A 32 16.05 -12.57 -13.83
N ALA A 33 17.14 -11.79 -13.86
CA ALA A 33 17.53 -10.95 -12.73
C ALA A 33 16.45 -9.89 -12.41
N GLU A 34 15.93 -9.19 -13.41
CA GLU A 34 14.85 -8.21 -13.26
C GLU A 34 13.56 -8.84 -12.74
N ALA A 35 13.20 -10.01 -13.24
CA ALA A 35 12.02 -10.74 -12.77
C ALA A 35 12.15 -11.18 -11.30
N VAL A 36 13.34 -11.65 -10.90
CA VAL A 36 13.62 -12.03 -9.51
C VAL A 36 13.61 -10.82 -8.60
N GLU A 37 14.23 -9.70 -9.00
CA GLU A 37 14.21 -8.44 -8.26
C GLU A 37 12.78 -7.94 -8.04
N TYR A 38 11.99 -7.87 -9.11
CA TYR A 38 10.58 -7.51 -9.04
C TYR A 38 9.79 -8.43 -8.09
N PHE A 39 10.01 -9.74 -8.17
CA PHE A 39 9.30 -10.70 -7.32
C PHE A 39 9.66 -10.54 -5.84
N ILE A 40 10.95 -10.32 -5.53
CA ILE A 40 11.42 -10.08 -4.16
C ILE A 40 10.78 -8.80 -3.60
N GLU A 41 10.79 -7.70 -4.35
CA GLU A 41 10.16 -6.45 -3.91
C GLU A 41 8.66 -6.60 -3.70
N LYS A 42 7.97 -7.29 -4.61
CA LYS A 42 6.55 -7.59 -4.48
C LYS A 42 6.27 -8.40 -3.21
N LYS A 43 7.09 -9.42 -2.93
CA LYS A 43 6.96 -10.23 -1.71
C LYS A 43 7.22 -9.45 -0.44
N ARG A 44 8.26 -8.61 -0.40
CA ARG A 44 8.54 -7.72 0.73
C ARG A 44 7.36 -6.79 1.02
N ARG A 45 6.80 -6.16 -0.02
CA ARG A 45 5.60 -5.31 0.12
C ARG A 45 4.38 -6.07 0.63
N GLN A 46 4.19 -7.30 0.17
CA GLN A 46 3.10 -8.14 0.64
C GLN A 46 3.24 -8.45 2.13
N ILE A 47 4.41 -8.91 2.56
CA ILE A 47 4.69 -9.24 3.97
C ILE A 47 4.49 -8.00 4.86
N LEU A 48 5.08 -6.86 4.47
CA LEU A 48 4.92 -5.61 5.20
C LEU A 48 3.44 -5.21 5.34
N ARG A 49 2.64 -5.36 4.28
CA ARG A 49 1.21 -5.07 4.32
C ARG A 49 0.48 -6.00 5.29
N GLU A 50 0.80 -7.28 5.28
CA GLU A 50 0.20 -8.26 6.20
C GLU A 50 0.55 -7.95 7.65
N GLU A 51 1.81 -7.59 7.93
CA GLU A 51 2.28 -7.15 9.25
C GLU A 51 1.58 -5.88 9.73
N LEU A 52 1.45 -4.87 8.86
CA LEU A 52 0.74 -3.63 9.19
C LEU A 52 -0.73 -3.91 9.52
N VAL A 53 -1.42 -4.70 8.70
CA VAL A 53 -2.82 -5.08 8.95
C VAL A 53 -2.96 -5.82 10.28
N ALA A 54 -2.04 -6.74 10.58
CA ALA A 54 -2.04 -7.46 11.85
C ALA A 54 -1.80 -6.51 13.03
N GLY A 55 -0.83 -5.61 12.92
CA GLY A 55 -0.53 -4.60 13.95
C GLY A 55 -1.72 -3.69 14.23
N TYR A 56 -2.33 -3.09 13.20
CA TYR A 56 -3.50 -2.24 13.35
C TYR A 56 -4.70 -2.97 13.98
N LYS A 57 -4.91 -4.25 13.62
CA LYS A 57 -5.96 -5.06 14.25
C LYS A 57 -5.66 -5.35 15.71
N ALA A 58 -4.41 -5.65 16.04
CA ALA A 58 -4.00 -5.96 17.41
C ALA A 58 -4.16 -4.75 18.34
N THR A 59 -3.92 -3.53 17.83
CA THR A 59 -4.02 -2.30 18.63
C THR A 59 -5.36 -1.56 18.44
N ALA A 60 -6.33 -2.16 17.76
CA ALA A 60 -7.58 -1.48 17.39
C ALA A 60 -8.38 -1.01 18.61
N GLU A 61 -8.55 -1.88 19.61
CA GLU A 61 -9.32 -1.57 20.82
C GLU A 61 -8.66 -0.46 21.64
N GLU A 62 -7.34 -0.54 21.84
CA GLU A 62 -6.56 0.49 22.53
C GLU A 62 -6.63 1.82 21.80
N SER A 63 -6.48 1.80 20.47
CA SER A 63 -6.54 2.99 19.62
C SER A 63 -7.92 3.66 19.71
N LEU A 64 -9.00 2.87 19.65
CA LEU A 64 -10.37 3.37 19.82
C LEU A 64 -10.60 3.96 21.22
N ALA A 65 -10.09 3.31 22.26
CA ALA A 65 -10.19 3.81 23.63
C ALA A 65 -9.41 5.12 23.81
N PHE A 66 -8.26 5.26 23.16
CA PHE A 66 -7.48 6.49 23.15
C PHE A 66 -8.22 7.62 22.43
N THR A 67 -8.74 7.38 21.22
CA THR A 67 -9.51 8.38 20.46
C THR A 67 -10.71 8.90 21.24
N LYS A 68 -11.48 8.02 21.90
CA LYS A 68 -12.61 8.43 22.74
C LYS A 68 -12.22 9.35 23.90
N LYS A 69 -11.01 9.18 24.46
CA LYS A 69 -10.53 10.07 25.53
C LYS A 69 -10.14 11.45 24.99
N LEU A 70 -9.68 11.51 23.75
CA LEU A 70 -9.24 12.75 23.11
C LEU A 70 -10.40 13.54 22.49
N GLU A 71 -11.53 12.88 22.20
CA GLU A 71 -12.70 13.46 21.52
C GLU A 71 -13.18 14.78 22.12
N ALA A 72 -13.15 14.94 23.45
CA ALA A 72 -13.54 16.19 24.10
C ALA A 72 -12.58 17.34 23.80
N ALA A 73 -11.27 17.08 23.81
CA ALA A 73 -10.24 18.07 23.52
C ALA A 73 -10.20 18.45 22.03
N ASP A 74 -10.38 17.46 21.15
CA ASP A 74 -10.43 17.70 19.69
C ASP A 74 -11.63 18.57 19.30
N ASN A 75 -12.80 18.34 19.91
CA ASN A 75 -14.00 19.16 19.62
C ASN A 75 -13.86 20.61 20.10
N GLU A 76 -13.23 20.82 21.26
CA GLU A 76 -13.00 22.17 21.80
C GLU A 76 -12.03 22.98 20.92
N ASP A 77 -10.97 22.32 20.42
CA ASP A 77 -9.98 22.94 19.52
C ASP A 77 -10.59 23.28 18.15
N TRP A 78 -11.38 22.35 17.57
CA TRP A 78 -12.05 22.56 16.28
C TRP A 78 -13.00 23.76 16.29
N LEU A 79 -13.81 23.90 17.34
CA LEU A 79 -14.76 25.01 17.49
C LEU A 79 -14.07 26.37 17.72
N THR A 80 -12.84 26.36 18.24
CA THR A 80 -12.09 27.58 18.56
C THR A 80 -11.30 28.10 17.36
N HIS A 81 -10.85 27.21 16.48
CA HIS A 81 -9.88 27.55 15.42
C HIS A 81 -10.41 27.42 13.99
N VAL A 82 -11.55 26.76 13.77
CA VAL A 82 -12.19 26.72 12.45
C VAL A 82 -13.22 27.86 12.37
N PRO A 83 -13.02 28.87 11.49
CA PRO A 83 -14.02 29.90 11.30
C PRO A 83 -15.34 29.26 10.84
N PRO A 84 -16.50 29.71 11.33
CA PRO A 84 -17.78 29.20 10.86
C PRO A 84 -17.84 29.36 9.34
N TYR A 85 -18.19 28.29 8.63
CA TYR A 85 -18.49 28.36 7.21
C TYR A 85 -19.58 29.43 7.02
N GLU A 86 -19.25 30.55 6.40
CA GLU A 86 -20.27 31.50 5.93
C GLU A 86 -21.12 30.74 4.91
N GLY A 87 -22.42 30.66 5.19
CA GLY A 87 -23.32 29.71 4.56
C GLY A 87 -23.26 29.70 3.05
N GLU A 88 -22.94 28.54 2.47
CA GLU A 88 -23.65 28.14 1.27
C GLU A 88 -25.09 27.89 1.71
N GLU A 89 -26.01 28.76 1.28
CA GLU A 89 -27.45 28.56 1.39
C GLU A 89 -27.76 27.14 0.89
N LEU A 90 -28.05 26.22 1.82
CA LEU A 90 -28.71 24.98 1.47
C LEU A 90 -30.01 25.40 0.76
N PRO A 91 -30.27 24.93 -0.48
CA PRO A 91 -31.52 25.26 -1.15
C PRO A 91 -32.67 24.90 -0.22
N HIS A 92 -33.48 25.91 0.10
CA HIS A 92 -34.74 25.74 0.79
C HIS A 92 -35.60 24.81 -0.07
N ASP A 93 -35.62 23.53 0.26
CA ASP A 93 -36.69 22.65 -0.20
C ASP A 93 -37.99 23.20 0.40
N GLU A 94 -38.83 23.66 -0.51
CA GLU A 94 -40.09 24.35 -0.26
C GLU A 94 -40.95 23.55 0.72
N LYS A 95 -41.54 24.30 1.65
CA LYS A 95 -42.70 23.84 2.41
C LYS A 95 -43.81 23.47 1.43
N ASP A 96 -44.16 22.19 1.39
CA ASP A 96 -45.49 21.74 0.96
C ASP A 96 -46.10 20.81 2.03
N SER A 97 -46.82 21.42 2.98
CA SER A 97 -48.06 20.91 3.61
C SER A 97 -48.64 21.94 4.58
#